data_AF-A0A1Q4UV39-F1
#
_entry.id   AF-A0A1Q4UV39-F1
#
_cell.length_a   1.000
_cell.length_b   1.000
_cell.length_c   1.000
_cell.angle_alpha   90.00
_cell.angle_beta   90.00
_cell.angle_gamma   90.00
#
_symmetry.space_group_name_H-M   'P 1'
#
loop_
_entity.id
_entity.type
_entity.pdbx_description
1 polymer ?
#
loop_
_entity_poly.entity_id
_entity_poly.type
_entity_poly.pdbx_seq_one_letter_code
_entity_poly.pdbx_strand_id
1 'polypeptide(L)'
;MSDFQAWIGNCHLRATEGDGEYRCQAAVWARDYSSFRSALETHIAYLDYSILWLEEVLSAPEYLSRHSAQQRQVGALAQAVHAGHTVELGPIEGTITETTKSYLTVENHTFEHPLHQTDMPFRDQEWIAPKLKELLFNQPKNGSKIYTYLVVDATLRKNITGVFDLDSIDVPIRSLFKGKAAQELKESAPYLIDMTLPDTAWTNNEDVPTFHRDFFRKHWGQNTGIFIRTTASMDHVWGHFRKFIRLQREDTKAWIFLRFWDPRVAISYFSHIADWCERCTAWFHPRNAPGIKGLIVEARDGSTAYNIVPDIPISSKISIFPNQILSMREIEAFENNQTVKFDEKIALQLLKQDPIWLSRFNATKDAIISFVAKVRYQAQKEGYTTERGIATLCYASLYLGIHFEEDHRFNKKTREILMKEKYSESEKKEKIIELLDRKKKENFFSDNSIEKKIKEILSFIETENDISPADKTASYMRKIEDIESFKKKSLSCFDFKNQTTPKKINTVIKISLLLGMYWGENPIYHELKLAILSNNWRVDVARSLRRIIETKQTERENVLWA
;
A
#
# COMPACT_ATOMS: atom_id res chain seq x y z
N MET A 1 -32.30 17.27 -17.30
CA MET A 1 -31.31 17.94 -18.17
C MET A 1 -30.55 18.87 -17.26
N SER A 2 -29.27 18.63 -16.98
CA SER A 2 -28.48 19.60 -16.22
C SER A 2 -28.05 20.71 -17.17
N ASP A 3 -28.48 21.93 -16.86
CA ASP A 3 -27.99 23.12 -17.52
C ASP A 3 -26.49 23.28 -17.21
N PHE A 4 -25.75 23.89 -18.14
CA PHE A 4 -24.36 24.23 -17.87
C PHE A 4 -24.30 25.15 -16.65
N GLN A 5 -23.40 24.84 -15.73
CA GLN A 5 -23.14 25.63 -14.54
C GLN A 5 -21.63 25.59 -14.22
N ALA A 6 -21.20 26.40 -13.25
CA ALA A 6 -19.84 26.31 -12.75
C ALA A 6 -19.69 25.02 -11.92
N TRP A 7 -18.69 24.22 -12.26
CA TRP A 7 -18.26 23.06 -11.52
C TRP A 7 -16.85 23.29 -11.00
N ILE A 8 -16.56 22.81 -9.80
CA ILE A 8 -15.26 22.94 -9.15
C ILE A 8 -14.67 21.54 -8.95
N GLY A 9 -13.37 21.39 -9.20
CA GLY A 9 -12.65 20.14 -8.93
C GLY A 9 -11.25 20.39 -8.41
N ASN A 10 -10.80 19.52 -7.51
CA ASN A 10 -9.41 19.47 -7.05
C ASN A 10 -8.62 18.64 -8.06
N CYS A 11 -7.63 19.27 -8.69
CA CYS A 11 -6.92 18.70 -9.82
C CYS A 11 -5.50 18.31 -9.41
N HIS A 12 -5.14 17.06 -9.67
CA HIS A 12 -3.78 16.57 -9.56
C HIS A 12 -3.22 16.38 -10.96
N LEU A 13 -2.23 17.17 -11.30
CA LEU A 13 -1.65 17.26 -12.62
C LEU A 13 -0.21 16.74 -12.61
N ARG A 14 0.29 16.33 -13.76
CA ARG A 14 1.69 15.96 -13.99
C ARG A 14 2.22 16.70 -15.20
N ALA A 15 3.40 17.30 -15.08
CA ALA A 15 4.08 17.93 -16.22
C ALA A 15 4.35 16.89 -17.31
N THR A 16 4.15 17.25 -18.58
CA THR A 16 4.43 16.35 -19.72
C THR A 16 5.94 16.21 -19.98
N GLU A 17 6.75 17.15 -19.52
CA GLU A 17 8.22 17.06 -19.48
C GLU A 17 8.71 17.07 -18.02
N GLY A 18 9.22 15.93 -17.55
CA GLY A 18 9.72 15.74 -16.17
C GLY A 18 8.79 14.93 -15.26
N ASP A 19 9.17 14.80 -13.99
CA ASP A 19 8.43 14.05 -12.95
C ASP A 19 7.69 14.98 -11.95
N GLY A 20 7.46 16.24 -12.32
CA GLY A 20 6.76 17.21 -11.48
C GLY A 20 5.27 16.91 -11.38
N GLU A 21 4.76 16.75 -10.17
CA GLU A 21 3.31 16.71 -9.90
C GLU A 21 2.85 18.14 -9.53
N TYR A 22 1.58 18.47 -9.74
CA TYR A 22 1.04 19.82 -9.53
C TYR A 22 -0.37 19.70 -8.98
N ARG A 23 -0.78 20.64 -8.13
CA ARG A 23 -2.13 20.72 -7.59
C ARG A 23 -2.74 22.07 -7.90
N CYS A 24 -4.01 22.07 -8.27
CA CYS A 24 -4.79 23.30 -8.39
C CYS A 24 -6.28 23.02 -8.21
N GLN A 25 -7.04 24.06 -7.89
CA GLN A 25 -8.49 24.03 -8.03
C GLN A 25 -8.84 24.51 -9.44
N ALA A 26 -9.70 23.79 -10.15
CA ALA A 26 -10.20 24.23 -11.44
C ALA A 26 -11.70 24.51 -11.35
N ALA A 27 -12.11 25.66 -11.86
CA ALA A 27 -13.50 25.91 -12.21
C ALA A 27 -13.70 25.61 -13.69
N VAL A 28 -14.79 24.92 -14.03
CA VAL A 28 -15.13 24.62 -15.41
C VAL A 28 -16.62 24.85 -15.63
N TRP A 29 -16.96 25.52 -16.73
CA TRP A 29 -18.33 25.64 -17.20
C TRP A 29 -18.77 24.31 -17.81
N ALA A 30 -19.48 23.50 -17.03
CA ALA A 30 -19.79 22.11 -17.35
C ALA A 30 -21.23 21.73 -17.01
N ARG A 31 -21.73 20.67 -17.64
CA ARG A 31 -23.05 20.08 -17.34
C ARG A 31 -22.97 18.92 -16.36
N ASP A 32 -21.81 18.27 -16.31
CA ASP A 32 -21.53 17.05 -15.58
C ASP A 32 -20.01 16.83 -15.43
N TYR A 33 -19.63 15.80 -14.69
CA TYR A 33 -18.23 15.40 -14.52
C TYR A 33 -17.49 15.16 -15.85
N SER A 34 -18.17 14.57 -16.84
CA SER A 34 -17.55 14.23 -18.13
C SER A 34 -17.17 15.49 -18.92
N SER A 35 -18.07 16.47 -18.95
CA SER A 35 -17.82 17.77 -19.59
C SER A 35 -16.82 18.62 -18.81
N PHE A 36 -16.82 18.53 -17.47
CA PHE A 36 -15.78 19.14 -16.62
C PHE A 36 -14.40 18.61 -17.03
N ARG A 37 -14.22 17.28 -16.99
CA ARG A 37 -12.94 16.63 -17.26
C ARG A 37 -12.46 16.90 -18.68
N SER A 38 -13.33 16.81 -19.68
CA SER A 38 -12.94 17.02 -21.08
C SER A 38 -12.48 18.46 -21.35
N ALA A 39 -13.17 19.46 -20.79
CA ALA A 39 -12.79 20.85 -20.97
C ALA A 39 -11.48 21.16 -20.22
N LEU A 40 -11.33 20.63 -19.00
CA LEU A 40 -10.10 20.75 -18.23
C LEU A 40 -8.89 20.10 -18.92
N GLU A 41 -9.02 18.84 -19.36
CA GLU A 41 -7.95 18.12 -20.08
C GLU A 41 -7.48 18.89 -21.32
N THR A 42 -8.43 19.43 -22.09
CA THR A 42 -8.11 20.23 -23.28
C THR A 42 -7.33 21.49 -22.89
N HIS A 43 -7.76 22.19 -21.84
CA HIS A 43 -7.14 23.43 -21.40
C HIS A 43 -5.73 23.22 -20.83
N ILE A 44 -5.53 22.21 -19.97
CA ILE A 44 -4.22 21.97 -19.34
C ILE A 44 -3.18 21.36 -20.30
N ALA A 45 -3.62 20.69 -21.37
CA ALA A 45 -2.72 20.17 -22.40
C ALA A 45 -1.98 21.30 -23.14
N TYR A 46 -2.57 22.49 -23.24
CA TYR A 46 -1.89 23.69 -23.76
C TYR A 46 -0.86 24.28 -22.79
N LEU A 47 -0.89 23.85 -21.53
CA LEU A 47 -0.02 24.30 -20.46
C LEU A 47 1.06 23.25 -20.10
N ASP A 48 1.25 22.23 -20.94
CA ASP A 48 2.19 21.13 -20.74
C ASP A 48 1.92 20.29 -19.47
N TYR A 49 0.64 20.12 -19.13
CA TYR A 49 0.20 19.26 -18.02
C TYR A 49 -0.77 18.16 -18.48
N SER A 50 -0.78 17.06 -17.73
CA SER A 50 -1.72 15.94 -17.87
C SER A 50 -2.45 15.68 -16.56
N ILE A 51 -3.70 15.23 -16.61
CA ILE A 51 -4.46 14.88 -15.39
C ILE A 51 -3.96 13.52 -14.86
N LEU A 52 -3.48 13.50 -13.62
CA LEU A 52 -3.15 12.28 -12.88
C LEU A 52 -4.42 11.72 -12.23
N TRP A 53 -5.13 12.55 -11.46
CA TRP A 53 -6.49 12.27 -10.98
C TRP A 53 -7.25 13.56 -10.62
N LEU A 54 -8.57 13.43 -10.41
CA LEU A 54 -9.46 14.52 -10.00
C LEU A 54 -10.21 14.10 -8.73
N GLU A 55 -10.31 14.99 -7.76
CA GLU A 55 -11.07 14.79 -6.53
C GLU A 55 -12.18 15.84 -6.41
N GLU A 56 -13.26 15.46 -5.72
CA GLU A 56 -14.35 16.37 -5.33
C GLU A 56 -14.92 17.24 -6.47
N VAL A 57 -15.03 16.66 -7.67
CA VAL A 57 -15.61 17.35 -8.82
C VAL A 57 -17.12 17.47 -8.64
N LEU A 58 -17.59 18.66 -8.26
CA LEU A 58 -18.97 18.94 -7.88
C LEU A 58 -19.44 20.26 -8.51
N SER A 59 -20.75 20.50 -8.50
CA SER A 59 -21.27 21.83 -8.84
C SER A 59 -20.78 22.87 -7.83
N ALA A 60 -20.57 24.12 -8.25
CA ALA A 60 -20.07 25.17 -7.36
C ALA A 60 -20.92 25.34 -6.07
N PRO A 61 -22.27 25.29 -6.10
CA PRO A 61 -23.06 25.32 -4.87
C PRO A 61 -22.80 24.15 -3.92
N GLU A 62 -22.66 22.94 -4.46
CA GLU A 62 -22.38 21.73 -3.66
C GLU A 62 -20.96 21.75 -3.09
N TYR A 63 -19.97 22.16 -3.89
CA TYR A 63 -18.59 22.28 -3.45
C TYR A 63 -18.45 23.30 -2.30
N LEU A 64 -19.06 24.49 -2.45
CA LEU A 64 -19.03 25.54 -1.44
C LEU A 64 -19.79 25.15 -0.15
N SER A 65 -20.85 24.33 -0.26
CA SER A 65 -21.56 23.81 0.92
C SER A 65 -20.70 22.90 1.79
N ARG A 66 -19.73 22.20 1.19
CA ARG A 66 -18.80 21.28 1.88
C ARG A 66 -17.53 22.00 2.37
N HIS A 67 -17.14 23.08 1.70
CA HIS A 67 -15.88 23.80 1.92
C HIS A 67 -16.11 25.29 2.24
N SER A 68 -16.95 25.57 3.23
CA SER A 68 -17.37 26.94 3.57
C SER A 68 -16.22 27.89 3.93
N ALA A 69 -15.09 27.37 4.41
CA ALA A 69 -13.88 28.14 4.71
C ALA A 69 -13.18 28.70 3.45
N GLN A 70 -13.43 28.13 2.27
CA GLN A 70 -12.77 28.47 1.01
C GLN A 70 -13.64 29.36 0.09
N GLN A 71 -14.77 29.86 0.61
CA GLN A 71 -15.77 30.64 -0.13
C GLN A 71 -15.18 31.79 -0.94
N ARG A 72 -14.17 32.49 -0.39
CA ARG A 72 -13.58 33.68 -1.02
C ARG A 72 -12.74 33.34 -2.26
N GLN A 73 -12.01 32.23 -2.22
CA GLN A 73 -11.12 31.79 -3.30
C GLN A 73 -11.90 31.02 -4.38
N VAL A 74 -12.67 30.01 -3.95
CA VAL A 74 -13.45 29.16 -4.86
C VAL A 74 -14.64 29.90 -5.46
N GLY A 75 -15.23 30.84 -4.72
CA GLY A 75 -16.30 31.69 -5.23
C GLY A 75 -15.86 32.59 -6.38
N ALA A 76 -14.62 33.09 -6.35
CA ALA A 76 -14.06 33.89 -7.45
C ALA A 76 -13.82 33.05 -8.71
N LEU A 77 -13.28 31.83 -8.55
CA LEU A 77 -13.07 30.88 -9.65
C LEU A 77 -14.41 30.46 -10.29
N ALA A 78 -15.43 30.18 -9.47
CA ALA A 78 -16.76 29.83 -9.95
C ALA A 78 -17.42 30.97 -10.77
N GLN A 79 -17.14 32.23 -10.43
CA GLN A 79 -17.65 33.40 -11.14
C GLN A 79 -16.89 33.69 -12.45
N ALA A 80 -15.64 33.23 -12.56
CA ALA A 80 -14.80 33.46 -13.73
C ALA A 80 -15.22 32.62 -14.94
N VAL A 81 -15.93 31.49 -14.71
CA VAL A 81 -16.31 30.56 -15.78
C VAL A 81 -17.74 30.77 -16.27
N HIS A 82 -17.90 30.82 -17.59
CA HIS A 82 -19.17 30.95 -18.30
C HIS A 82 -19.03 30.43 -19.74
N ALA A 83 -20.08 30.53 -20.56
CA ALA A 83 -20.07 30.00 -21.93
C ALA A 83 -18.95 30.56 -22.84
N GLY A 84 -18.37 31.72 -22.52
CA GLY A 84 -17.26 32.35 -23.25
C GLY A 84 -15.89 32.16 -22.59
N HIS A 85 -15.85 31.62 -21.37
CA HIS A 85 -14.64 31.34 -20.61
C HIS A 85 -14.84 30.02 -19.86
N THR A 86 -14.45 28.92 -20.50
CA THR A 86 -14.93 27.58 -20.11
C THR A 86 -14.14 26.94 -19.00
N VAL A 87 -12.88 27.32 -18.78
CA VAL A 87 -12.00 26.78 -17.74
C VAL A 87 -11.23 27.93 -17.12
N GLU A 88 -11.27 28.03 -15.80
CA GLU A 88 -10.40 28.89 -15.02
C GLU A 88 -9.64 28.02 -14.04
N LEU A 89 -8.31 28.16 -14.02
CA LEU A 89 -7.45 27.49 -13.06
C LEU A 89 -7.15 28.46 -11.92
N GLY A 90 -7.33 27.98 -10.69
CA GLY A 90 -6.68 28.57 -9.53
C GLY A 90 -5.16 28.46 -9.66
N PRO A 91 -4.41 29.05 -8.70
CA PRO A 91 -2.96 28.97 -8.69
C PRO A 91 -2.49 27.54 -8.92
N ILE A 92 -1.72 27.33 -9.99
CA ILE A 92 -1.06 26.04 -10.24
C ILE A 92 0.11 25.98 -9.29
N GLU A 93 -0.12 25.31 -8.18
CA GLU A 93 0.91 25.05 -7.20
C GLU A 93 1.68 23.84 -7.72
N GLY A 94 2.95 24.06 -8.04
CA GLY A 94 3.89 22.97 -8.11
C GLY A 94 3.69 22.09 -6.90
N THR A 95 3.38 20.82 -7.14
CA THR A 95 4.00 19.81 -6.29
C THR A 95 5.47 19.84 -6.72
N ILE A 96 6.18 20.92 -6.32
CA ILE A 96 7.35 20.66 -5.49
C ILE A 96 6.78 19.58 -4.58
N THR A 97 7.43 18.44 -4.40
CA THR A 97 7.32 17.92 -3.04
C THR A 97 7.59 19.18 -2.21
N GLU A 98 6.55 19.83 -1.65
CA GLU A 98 6.68 20.41 -0.34
C GLU A 98 7.34 19.23 0.31
N THR A 99 8.66 19.35 0.40
CA THR A 99 9.50 18.38 1.03
C THR A 99 8.97 18.64 2.40
N THR A 100 7.91 17.92 2.75
CA THR A 100 6.98 18.29 3.80
C THR A 100 7.90 18.32 4.97
N LYS A 101 8.27 19.53 5.42
CA LYS A 101 9.62 19.79 5.90
C LYS A 101 10.05 18.63 6.77
N SER A 102 10.93 17.77 6.26
CA SER A 102 11.16 16.52 6.96
C SER A 102 11.98 16.86 8.18
N TYR A 103 11.42 16.62 9.35
CA TYR A 103 12.07 16.79 10.63
C TYR A 103 12.81 15.52 11.06
N LEU A 104 12.72 14.45 10.26
CA LEU A 104 13.48 13.21 10.42
C LEU A 104 14.16 12.84 9.10
N THR A 105 15.43 12.47 9.17
CA THR A 105 16.16 11.81 8.10
C THR A 105 16.15 10.31 8.36
N VAL A 106 15.73 9.52 7.37
CA VAL A 106 15.71 8.05 7.46
C VAL A 106 16.74 7.48 6.49
N GLU A 107 17.88 7.05 7.01
CA GLU A 107 18.98 6.48 6.24
C GLU A 107 18.93 4.96 6.30
N ASN A 108 19.06 4.28 5.15
CA ASN A 108 19.14 2.82 5.11
C ASN A 108 20.60 2.37 5.00
N HIS A 109 21.04 1.51 5.90
CA HIS A 109 22.38 0.92 5.91
C HIS A 109 22.27 -0.58 5.62
N THR A 110 23.08 -1.05 4.68
CA THR A 110 23.22 -2.48 4.38
C THR A 110 24.50 -3.02 5.00
N PHE A 111 24.41 -4.21 5.57
CA PHE A 111 25.53 -4.89 6.21
C PHE A 111 25.80 -6.23 5.54
N GLU A 112 27.08 -6.54 5.37
CA GLU A 112 27.53 -7.87 5.00
C GLU A 112 27.75 -8.64 6.30
N HIS A 113 27.09 -9.79 6.44
CA HIS A 113 27.36 -10.68 7.55
C HIS A 113 28.77 -11.28 7.37
N PRO A 114 29.62 -11.27 8.40
CA PRO A 114 30.92 -11.90 8.31
C PRO A 114 30.73 -13.41 8.08
N LEU A 115 31.17 -13.88 6.91
CA LEU A 115 30.99 -15.26 6.45
C LEU A 115 31.86 -16.22 7.27
N HIS A 116 31.31 -17.39 7.62
CA HIS A 116 32.02 -18.61 8.04
C HIS A 116 33.25 -18.40 8.97
N GLN A 117 33.00 -18.14 10.25
CA GLN A 117 34.04 -18.03 11.28
C GLN A 117 34.18 -19.29 12.15
N THR A 118 33.82 -20.46 11.61
CA THR A 118 33.77 -21.74 12.35
C THR A 118 35.12 -22.23 12.85
N ASP A 119 36.22 -21.80 12.22
CA ASP A 119 37.58 -22.22 12.57
C ASP A 119 38.26 -21.32 13.61
N MET A 120 37.58 -20.26 14.08
CA MET A 120 38.10 -19.33 15.09
C MET A 120 37.52 -19.66 16.47
N PRO A 121 38.32 -19.58 17.55
CA PRO A 121 37.80 -19.64 18.91
C PRO A 121 36.67 -18.63 19.11
N PHE A 122 35.63 -18.98 19.87
CA PHE A 122 34.45 -18.14 20.11
C PHE A 122 34.78 -16.70 20.54
N ARG A 123 35.92 -16.48 21.21
CA ARG A 123 36.37 -15.17 21.69
C ARG A 123 36.86 -14.26 20.55
N ASP A 124 37.46 -14.86 19.53
CA ASP A 124 38.07 -14.19 18.38
C ASP A 124 37.08 -13.95 17.23
N GLN A 125 35.92 -14.59 17.28
CA GLN A 125 34.85 -14.37 16.31
C GLN A 125 34.30 -12.94 16.41
N GLU A 126 34.13 -12.30 15.24
CA GLU A 126 33.39 -11.06 15.10
C GLU A 126 31.93 -11.30 15.49
N TRP A 127 31.54 -10.71 16.62
CA TRP A 127 30.19 -10.80 17.17
C TRP A 127 29.19 -9.84 16.51
N ILE A 128 29.67 -8.91 15.67
CA ILE A 128 28.87 -7.89 14.99
C ILE A 128 29.58 -7.45 13.70
N ALA A 129 28.80 -7.12 12.66
CA ALA A 129 29.35 -6.58 11.43
C ALA A 129 30.04 -5.21 11.69
N PRO A 130 31.24 -4.93 11.12
CA PRO A 130 32.00 -3.71 11.42
C PRO A 130 31.21 -2.41 11.20
N LYS A 131 30.50 -2.28 10.07
CA LYS A 131 29.64 -1.11 9.78
C LYS A 131 28.50 -0.94 10.79
N LEU A 132 27.94 -2.04 11.28
CA LEU A 132 26.89 -2.01 12.30
C LEU A 132 27.47 -1.62 13.67
N LYS A 133 28.67 -2.11 14.01
CA LYS A 133 29.41 -1.71 15.22
C LYS A 133 29.69 -0.21 15.22
N GLU A 134 30.10 0.34 14.08
CA GLU A 134 30.27 1.78 13.90
C GLU A 134 28.96 2.54 14.10
N LEU A 135 27.89 2.12 13.43
CA LEU A 135 26.58 2.78 13.54
C LEU A 135 26.08 2.82 14.99
N LEU A 136 26.22 1.71 15.72
CA LEU A 136 25.67 1.57 17.07
C LEU A 136 26.59 2.09 18.17
N PHE A 137 27.92 2.04 18.02
CA PHE A 137 28.83 2.25 19.16
C PHE A 137 29.93 3.29 18.93
N ASN A 138 30.06 3.84 17.71
CA ASN A 138 31.09 4.86 17.44
C ASN A 138 30.96 6.05 18.41
N GLN A 139 32.09 6.59 18.85
CA GLN A 139 32.16 7.75 19.76
C GLN A 139 32.71 8.96 19.01
N PRO A 140 32.22 10.18 19.30
CA PRO A 140 32.78 11.38 18.70
C PRO A 140 34.21 11.60 19.20
N LYS A 141 35.14 11.99 18.31
CA LYS A 141 36.52 12.32 18.69
C LYS A 141 36.58 13.46 19.71
N ASN A 142 35.72 14.46 19.52
CA ASN A 142 35.53 15.60 20.42
C ASN A 142 34.03 15.72 20.75
N GLY A 143 33.67 15.73 22.03
CA GLY A 143 32.30 15.93 22.48
C GLY A 143 31.91 15.02 23.65
N SER A 144 30.64 15.09 24.06
CA SER A 144 30.11 14.25 25.14
C SER A 144 29.99 12.78 24.69
N LYS A 145 30.29 11.86 25.61
CA LYS A 145 30.06 10.42 25.43
C LYS A 145 28.63 10.14 24.98
N ILE A 146 28.49 9.32 23.94
CA ILE A 146 27.19 8.88 23.42
C ILE A 146 26.91 7.50 23.99
N TYR A 147 25.77 7.37 24.65
CA TYR A 147 25.24 6.11 25.14
C TYR A 147 24.40 5.43 24.06
N THR A 148 24.39 4.11 24.12
CA THR A 148 23.56 3.26 23.26
C THR A 148 22.65 2.45 24.16
N TYR A 149 21.35 2.69 24.05
CA TYR A 149 20.34 1.90 24.77
C TYR A 149 19.57 1.05 23.77
N LEU A 150 18.99 -0.05 24.26
CA LEU A 150 18.15 -0.95 23.49
C LEU A 150 16.81 -1.09 24.20
N VAL A 151 15.71 -0.90 23.45
CA VAL A 151 14.37 -1.25 23.92
C VAL A 151 13.99 -2.59 23.30
N VAL A 152 13.85 -3.62 24.12
CA VAL A 152 13.48 -4.98 23.67
C VAL A 152 12.06 -5.35 24.03
N ASP A 153 11.47 -6.22 23.22
CA ASP A 153 10.22 -6.91 23.52
C ASP A 153 10.49 -8.26 24.21
N ALA A 154 10.11 -8.38 25.50
CA ALA A 154 10.34 -9.60 26.27
C ALA A 154 9.61 -10.82 25.68
N THR A 155 8.44 -10.63 25.07
CA THR A 155 7.67 -11.73 24.46
C THR A 155 8.43 -12.30 23.27
N LEU A 156 8.89 -11.41 22.37
CA LEU A 156 9.63 -11.84 21.17
C LEU A 156 10.96 -12.48 21.55
N ARG A 157 11.66 -11.95 22.56
CA ARG A 157 12.88 -12.58 23.08
C ARG A 157 12.62 -13.98 23.63
N LYS A 158 11.60 -14.13 24.49
CA LYS A 158 11.22 -15.43 25.07
C LYS A 158 10.87 -16.46 24.00
N ASN A 159 10.24 -16.04 22.90
CA ASN A 159 9.95 -16.95 21.78
C ASN A 159 11.21 -17.51 21.10
N ILE A 160 12.32 -16.78 21.12
CA ILE A 160 13.60 -17.18 20.54
C ILE A 160 14.40 -18.05 21.52
N THR A 161 14.47 -17.65 22.79
CA THR A 161 15.27 -18.33 23.82
C THR A 161 14.52 -19.50 24.47
N GLY A 162 13.20 -19.57 24.35
CA GLY A 162 12.32 -20.52 25.03
C GLY A 162 12.02 -20.16 26.50
N VAL A 163 12.75 -19.21 27.09
CA VAL A 163 12.66 -18.82 28.50
C VAL A 163 12.84 -17.31 28.69
N PHE A 164 12.31 -16.76 29.78
CA PHE A 164 12.56 -15.36 30.13
C PHE A 164 13.99 -15.20 30.67
N ASP A 165 14.85 -14.50 29.92
CA ASP A 165 16.30 -14.43 30.16
C ASP A 165 16.79 -13.08 30.72
N LEU A 166 15.90 -12.09 30.84
CA LEU A 166 16.25 -10.71 31.20
C LEU A 166 16.53 -10.49 32.70
N ASP A 167 16.28 -11.49 33.56
CA ASP A 167 16.60 -11.41 35.00
C ASP A 167 18.08 -11.66 35.32
N SER A 168 18.86 -12.17 34.38
CA SER A 168 20.21 -12.68 34.63
C SER A 168 21.25 -12.15 33.64
N ILE A 169 21.04 -10.94 33.14
CA ILE A 169 21.96 -10.30 32.20
C ILE A 169 23.02 -9.46 32.91
N ASP A 170 24.19 -9.32 32.28
CA ASP A 170 25.38 -8.66 32.82
C ASP A 170 25.44 -7.14 32.55
N VAL A 171 24.31 -6.55 32.18
CA VAL A 171 24.18 -5.12 31.82
C VAL A 171 22.98 -4.46 32.52
N PRO A 172 23.01 -3.14 32.77
CA PRO A 172 21.88 -2.42 33.36
C PRO A 172 20.58 -2.59 32.56
N ILE A 173 19.49 -2.90 33.26
CA ILE A 173 18.17 -3.15 32.65
C ILE A 173 17.03 -2.55 33.49
N ARG A 174 16.00 -2.03 32.82
CA ARG A 174 14.77 -1.55 33.46
C ARG A 174 13.53 -1.83 32.62
N SER A 175 12.50 -2.38 33.26
CA SER A 175 11.17 -2.49 32.65
C SER A 175 10.58 -1.09 32.41
N LEU A 176 9.97 -0.87 31.25
CA LEU A 176 9.22 0.35 30.99
C LEU A 176 7.80 0.33 31.58
N PHE A 177 7.38 -0.76 32.24
CA PHE A 177 6.20 -0.78 33.10
C PHE A 177 6.55 -0.42 34.55
N LYS A 178 5.56 -0.03 35.37
CA LYS A 178 5.74 0.32 36.80
C LYS A 178 4.70 -0.38 37.67
N GLY A 179 5.03 -0.56 38.94
CA GLY A 179 4.12 -1.07 39.96
C GLY A 179 3.61 -2.46 39.59
N LYS A 180 2.33 -2.70 39.85
CA LYS A 180 1.66 -3.99 39.65
C LYS A 180 1.77 -4.49 38.20
N ALA A 181 1.63 -3.61 37.20
CA ALA A 181 1.77 -3.98 35.79
C ALA A 181 3.17 -4.50 35.44
N ALA A 182 4.23 -4.00 36.09
CA ALA A 182 5.59 -4.50 35.85
C ALA A 182 5.78 -5.95 36.36
N GLN A 183 5.05 -6.33 37.41
CA GLN A 183 5.10 -7.67 37.99
C GLN A 183 4.22 -8.64 37.19
N GLU A 184 2.96 -8.26 36.91
CA GLU A 184 2.00 -9.11 36.20
C GLU A 184 2.36 -9.33 34.73
N LEU A 185 2.91 -8.31 34.08
CA LEU A 185 3.26 -8.35 32.66
C LEU A 185 4.77 -8.51 32.44
N LYS A 186 5.52 -8.96 33.45
CA LYS A 186 6.99 -9.06 33.43
C LYS A 186 7.53 -9.66 32.12
N GLU A 187 7.03 -10.83 31.72
CA GLU A 187 7.52 -11.53 30.53
C GLU A 187 7.02 -10.94 29.19
N SER A 188 6.13 -9.94 29.25
CA SER A 188 5.54 -9.29 28.08
C SER A 188 5.82 -7.78 28.01
N ALA A 189 6.47 -7.23 29.03
CA ALA A 189 6.80 -5.82 29.11
C ALA A 189 7.98 -5.48 28.18
N PRO A 190 8.03 -4.25 27.65
CA PRO A 190 9.25 -3.75 27.02
C PRO A 190 10.29 -3.36 28.08
N TYR A 191 11.56 -3.63 27.79
CA TYR A 191 12.69 -3.34 28.68
C TYR A 191 13.71 -2.43 28.00
N LEU A 192 14.19 -1.42 28.74
CA LEU A 192 15.34 -0.62 28.36
C LEU A 192 16.61 -1.26 28.92
N ILE A 193 17.59 -1.50 28.07
CA ILE A 193 18.87 -2.12 28.38
C ILE A 193 19.99 -1.16 27.98
N ASP A 194 21.00 -1.02 28.83
CA ASP A 194 22.21 -0.28 28.49
C ASP A 194 23.16 -1.15 27.65
N MET A 195 23.29 -0.78 26.38
CA MET A 195 24.16 -1.41 25.40
C MET A 195 25.45 -0.63 25.18
N THR A 196 25.72 0.41 25.98
CA THR A 196 26.94 1.21 25.84
C THR A 196 28.17 0.33 26.04
N LEU A 197 29.06 0.28 25.05
CA LEU A 197 30.29 -0.49 25.16
C LEU A 197 31.22 0.12 26.23
N PRO A 198 31.88 -0.71 27.04
CA PRO A 198 33.07 -0.30 27.78
C PRO A 198 34.12 0.29 26.83
N ASP A 199 34.91 1.27 27.30
CA ASP A 199 35.85 1.99 26.42
C ASP A 199 36.91 1.06 25.80
N THR A 200 37.32 0.00 26.52
CA THR A 200 38.25 -1.02 26.02
C THR A 200 37.61 -2.01 25.04
N ALA A 201 36.29 -2.22 25.13
CA ALA A 201 35.55 -3.19 24.32
C ALA A 201 35.41 -2.78 22.84
N TRP A 202 35.75 -1.53 22.51
CA TRP A 202 35.82 -1.09 21.12
C TRP A 202 36.94 -1.81 20.36
N THR A 203 38.14 -1.90 20.95
CA THR A 203 39.31 -2.56 20.35
C THR A 203 39.52 -3.99 20.82
N ASN A 204 39.11 -4.31 22.05
CA ASN A 204 39.29 -5.62 22.65
C ASN A 204 37.96 -6.39 22.73
N ASN A 205 37.82 -7.44 21.93
CA ASN A 205 36.62 -8.26 21.91
C ASN A 205 36.38 -9.02 23.23
N GLU A 206 37.40 -9.25 24.07
CA GLU A 206 37.23 -9.93 25.36
C GLU A 206 36.46 -9.10 26.39
N ASP A 207 36.48 -7.78 26.26
CA ASP A 207 35.81 -6.86 27.18
C ASP A 207 34.33 -6.61 26.80
N VAL A 208 33.85 -7.24 25.73
CA VAL A 208 32.46 -7.13 25.27
C VAL A 208 31.56 -7.98 26.18
N PRO A 209 30.54 -7.39 26.82
CA PRO A 209 29.63 -8.14 27.69
C PRO A 209 28.94 -9.31 26.97
N THR A 210 28.58 -10.33 27.75
CA THR A 210 27.97 -11.56 27.23
C THR A 210 26.63 -11.26 26.59
N PHE A 211 25.83 -10.37 27.19
CA PHE A 211 24.55 -9.96 26.64
C PHE A 211 24.65 -9.40 25.21
N HIS A 212 25.68 -8.59 24.91
CA HIS A 212 25.89 -8.03 23.58
C HIS A 212 26.10 -9.13 22.54
N ARG A 213 27.04 -10.04 22.79
CA ARG A 213 27.34 -11.16 21.87
C ARG A 213 26.11 -12.02 21.65
N ASP A 214 25.38 -12.34 22.71
CA ASP A 214 24.17 -13.14 22.62
C ASP A 214 23.03 -12.44 21.88
N PHE A 215 22.87 -11.13 22.08
CA PHE A 215 21.90 -10.33 21.34
C PHE A 215 22.16 -10.39 19.83
N PHE A 216 23.35 -10.03 19.37
CA PHE A 216 23.62 -9.98 17.92
C PHE A 216 23.62 -11.36 17.27
N ARG A 217 23.96 -12.42 18.02
CA ARG A 217 23.91 -13.79 17.51
C ARG A 217 22.49 -14.33 17.38
N LYS A 218 21.62 -14.10 18.35
CA LYS A 218 20.31 -14.77 18.45
C LYS A 218 19.13 -13.88 18.07
N HIS A 219 19.25 -12.57 18.27
CA HIS A 219 18.12 -11.64 18.28
C HIS A 219 18.19 -10.57 17.19
N TRP A 220 19.39 -10.24 16.69
CA TRP A 220 19.51 -9.42 15.49
C TRP A 220 18.92 -10.16 14.29
N GLY A 221 18.13 -9.45 13.49
CA GLY A 221 17.30 -9.96 12.42
C GLY A 221 15.97 -10.58 12.84
N GLN A 222 15.60 -10.55 14.13
CA GLN A 222 14.39 -11.22 14.64
C GLN A 222 13.25 -10.27 15.06
N ASN A 223 13.35 -8.99 14.71
CA ASN A 223 12.42 -7.91 15.08
C ASN A 223 12.26 -7.74 16.60
N THR A 224 13.33 -7.90 17.38
CA THR A 224 13.26 -8.02 18.85
C THR A 224 13.36 -6.70 19.60
N GLY A 225 13.75 -5.61 18.93
CA GLY A 225 13.87 -4.30 19.57
C GLY A 225 14.43 -3.20 18.68
N ILE A 226 14.55 -2.00 19.24
CA ILE A 226 15.15 -0.82 18.61
C ILE A 226 16.27 -0.25 19.48
N PHE A 227 17.30 0.30 18.84
CA PHE A 227 18.40 1.00 19.51
C PHE A 227 18.16 2.51 19.56
N ILE A 228 18.63 3.13 20.63
CA ILE A 228 18.54 4.56 20.90
C ILE A 228 19.95 5.09 21.13
N ARG A 229 20.35 6.11 20.37
CA ARG A 229 21.62 6.82 20.54
C ARG A 229 21.36 8.19 21.14
N THR A 230 22.01 8.52 22.26
CA THR A 230 21.82 9.81 22.94
C THR A 230 22.97 10.11 23.90
N THR A 231 23.13 11.37 24.31
CA THR A 231 24.01 11.75 25.43
C THR A 231 23.26 11.76 26.77
N ALA A 232 21.95 11.49 26.78
CA ALA A 232 21.15 11.40 27.99
C ALA A 232 21.46 10.11 28.79
N SER A 233 21.35 10.20 30.11
CA SER A 233 21.47 9.03 30.99
C SER A 233 20.27 8.08 30.86
N MET A 234 20.47 6.82 31.26
CA MET A 234 19.44 5.78 31.20
C MET A 234 18.15 6.19 31.93
N ASP A 235 18.25 6.90 33.05
CA ASP A 235 17.10 7.40 33.81
C ASP A 235 16.23 8.36 32.99
N HIS A 236 16.86 9.29 32.25
CA HIS A 236 16.16 10.23 31.40
C HIS A 236 15.49 9.53 30.22
N VAL A 237 16.21 8.62 29.55
CA VAL A 237 15.68 7.84 28.43
C VAL A 237 14.49 6.98 28.89
N TRP A 238 14.64 6.28 30.01
CA TRP A 238 13.58 5.48 30.60
C TRP A 238 12.35 6.33 30.95
N GLY A 239 12.54 7.48 31.61
CA GLY A 239 11.43 8.38 31.96
C GLY A 239 10.72 8.95 30.74
N HIS A 240 11.45 9.16 29.64
CA HIS A 240 10.93 9.69 28.39
C HIS A 240 10.06 8.69 27.63
N PHE A 241 10.63 7.54 27.26
CA PHE A 241 9.98 6.57 26.39
C PHE A 241 8.74 5.90 26.99
N ARG A 242 8.67 5.83 28.33
CA ARG A 242 7.48 5.32 29.04
C ARG A 242 6.20 6.08 28.75
N LYS A 243 6.30 7.35 28.38
CA LYS A 243 5.14 8.20 28.09
C LYS A 243 4.41 7.76 26.82
N PHE A 244 5.12 7.09 25.91
CA PHE A 244 4.61 6.70 24.60
C PHE A 244 4.02 5.29 24.56
N ILE A 245 4.16 4.49 25.63
CA ILE A 245 3.72 3.10 25.61
C ILE A 245 2.20 2.99 25.60
N ARG A 246 1.53 3.88 26.33
CA ARG A 246 0.09 3.88 26.48
C ARG A 246 -0.45 5.26 26.12
N LEU A 247 -1.13 5.32 24.99
CA LEU A 247 -1.70 6.54 24.42
C LEU A 247 -3.22 6.46 24.43
N GLN A 248 -3.87 7.59 24.61
CA GLN A 248 -5.31 7.74 24.49
C GLN A 248 -5.66 8.14 23.07
N ARG A 249 -6.59 7.43 22.44
CA ARG A 249 -7.10 7.81 21.13
C ARG A 249 -7.82 9.16 21.19
N GLU A 250 -7.60 9.97 20.17
CA GLU A 250 -8.25 11.27 20.04
C GLU A 250 -9.79 11.17 19.92
N ASP A 251 -10.29 10.21 19.14
CA ASP A 251 -11.71 10.03 18.78
C ASP A 251 -12.58 9.42 19.90
N THR A 252 -12.16 8.26 20.40
CA THR A 252 -12.94 7.40 21.30
C THR A 252 -12.51 7.54 22.75
N LYS A 253 -11.39 8.23 23.00
CA LYS A 253 -10.73 8.30 24.31
C LYS A 253 -10.31 6.93 24.87
N ALA A 254 -10.32 5.88 24.05
CA ALA A 254 -9.87 4.56 24.43
C ALA A 254 -8.34 4.53 24.58
N TRP A 255 -7.85 3.72 25.53
CA TRP A 255 -6.42 3.54 25.74
C TRP A 255 -5.88 2.45 24.79
N ILE A 256 -4.82 2.78 24.06
CA ILE A 256 -4.09 1.86 23.17
C ILE A 256 -2.63 1.75 23.62
N PHE A 257 -2.06 0.56 23.41
CA PHE A 257 -0.62 0.34 23.54
C PHE A 257 0.08 0.58 22.20
N LEU A 258 0.98 1.57 22.15
CA LEU A 258 1.83 1.80 20.98
C LEU A 258 3.14 1.03 21.15
N ARG A 259 3.29 -0.05 20.39
CA ARG A 259 4.52 -0.88 20.34
C ARG A 259 5.60 -0.24 19.48
N PHE A 260 6.01 0.99 19.81
CA PHE A 260 7.02 1.74 19.04
C PHE A 260 8.39 1.04 18.97
N TRP A 261 8.64 0.09 19.87
CA TRP A 261 9.88 -0.69 19.94
C TRP A 261 9.88 -1.94 19.04
N ASP A 262 8.77 -2.25 18.38
CA ASP A 262 8.71 -3.31 17.37
C ASP A 262 9.21 -2.75 16.04
N PRO A 263 10.33 -3.25 15.47
CA PRO A 263 10.87 -2.77 14.21
C PRO A 263 9.84 -2.72 13.05
N ARG A 264 8.87 -3.65 13.05
CA ARG A 264 7.82 -3.77 12.03
C ARG A 264 6.80 -2.63 12.10
N VAL A 265 6.74 -1.94 13.24
CA VAL A 265 5.86 -0.79 13.51
C VAL A 265 6.68 0.51 13.46
N ALA A 266 7.87 0.51 14.07
CA ALA A 266 8.70 1.69 14.27
C ALA A 266 9.02 2.43 12.96
N ILE A 267 9.53 1.73 11.94
CA ILE A 267 9.96 2.36 10.67
C ILE A 267 8.79 3.10 10.04
N SER A 268 7.67 2.41 9.82
CA SER A 268 6.48 3.01 9.21
C SER A 268 5.92 4.15 10.05
N TYR A 269 5.91 4.02 11.38
CA TYR A 269 5.41 5.05 12.26
C TYR A 269 6.25 6.33 12.18
N PHE A 270 7.57 6.22 12.32
CA PHE A 270 8.47 7.37 12.27
C PHE A 270 8.54 8.00 10.88
N SER A 271 8.49 7.21 9.80
CA SER A 271 8.35 7.75 8.44
C SER A 271 7.07 8.55 8.26
N HIS A 272 5.97 8.13 8.88
CA HIS A 272 4.67 8.82 8.75
C HIS A 272 4.62 10.15 9.50
N ILE A 273 5.30 10.26 10.64
CA ILE A 273 5.34 11.50 11.41
C ILE A 273 6.51 12.41 11.02
N ALA A 274 7.33 12.04 10.03
CA ALA A 274 8.59 12.71 9.72
C ALA A 274 8.42 14.19 9.38
N ASP A 275 7.28 14.57 8.79
CA ASP A 275 6.91 15.94 8.45
C ASP A 275 6.15 16.68 9.58
N TRP A 276 6.04 16.06 10.75
CA TRP A 276 5.31 16.60 11.89
C TRP A 276 6.27 17.07 12.99
N CYS A 277 6.62 18.37 12.95
CA CYS A 277 7.59 19.00 13.84
C CYS A 277 7.33 18.68 15.32
N GLU A 278 6.12 18.95 15.80
CA GLU A 278 5.78 18.82 17.23
C GLU A 278 5.82 17.38 17.70
N ARG A 279 5.37 16.43 16.85
CA ARG A 279 5.39 15.01 17.18
C ARG A 279 6.81 14.45 17.15
N CYS A 280 7.62 14.82 16.14
CA CYS A 280 9.04 14.49 16.11
C CYS A 280 9.77 15.06 17.32
N THR A 281 9.48 16.31 17.68
CA THR A 281 10.05 16.95 18.87
C THR A 281 9.65 16.20 20.14
N ALA A 282 8.39 15.78 20.28
CA ALA A 282 7.96 14.97 21.42
C ALA A 282 8.78 13.68 21.56
N TRP A 283 9.13 13.02 20.45
CA TRP A 283 9.95 11.80 20.45
C TRP A 283 11.43 12.04 20.70
N PHE A 284 12.02 13.05 20.08
CA PHE A 284 13.47 13.22 20.03
C PHE A 284 14.02 14.26 21.01
N HIS A 285 13.18 15.09 21.62
CA HIS A 285 13.60 16.11 22.60
C HIS A 285 12.96 15.86 23.98
N PRO A 286 13.56 14.99 24.81
CA PRO A 286 13.08 14.76 26.17
C PRO A 286 13.15 16.04 27.01
N ARG A 287 12.13 16.27 27.83
CA ARG A 287 12.07 17.42 28.73
C ARG A 287 13.23 17.37 29.74
N ASN A 288 14.00 18.45 29.84
CA ASN A 288 15.12 18.61 30.76
C ASN A 288 16.24 17.57 30.60
N ALA A 289 16.40 16.99 29.41
CA ALA A 289 17.46 16.04 29.12
C ALA A 289 18.03 16.27 27.71
N PRO A 290 19.25 15.80 27.42
CA PRO A 290 19.80 15.87 26.07
C PRO A 290 18.92 15.15 25.04
N GLY A 291 18.91 15.67 23.82
CA GLY A 291 18.18 15.09 22.69
C GLY A 291 18.56 13.64 22.37
N ILE A 292 17.61 12.91 21.81
CA ILE A 292 17.88 11.63 21.14
C ILE A 292 18.57 11.95 19.83
N LYS A 293 19.76 11.39 19.60
CA LYS A 293 20.57 11.61 18.39
C LYS A 293 20.13 10.73 17.23
N GLY A 294 19.55 9.57 17.52
CA GLY A 294 18.97 8.71 16.50
C GLY A 294 18.36 7.44 17.07
N LEU A 295 17.46 6.86 16.28
CA LEU A 295 16.93 5.52 16.50
C LEU A 295 17.46 4.59 15.42
N ILE A 296 17.98 3.43 15.81
CA ILE A 296 18.44 2.42 14.86
C ILE A 296 17.49 1.23 14.92
N VAL A 297 16.89 0.91 13.79
CA VAL A 297 15.83 -0.08 13.65
C VAL A 297 16.24 -1.12 12.62
N GLU A 298 16.30 -2.39 13.02
CA GLU A 298 16.65 -3.47 12.10
C GLU A 298 15.59 -3.71 11.03
N ALA A 299 16.02 -4.22 9.87
CA ALA A 299 15.15 -4.60 8.77
C ALA A 299 15.75 -5.74 7.93
N ARG A 300 14.89 -6.39 7.12
CA ARG A 300 15.27 -7.48 6.21
C ARG A 300 16.11 -8.56 6.89
N ASP A 301 15.57 -9.11 7.97
CA ASP A 301 16.17 -10.22 8.74
C ASP A 301 17.62 -9.94 9.19
N GLY A 302 17.96 -8.68 9.44
CA GLY A 302 19.26 -8.26 9.99
C GLY A 302 20.29 -7.86 8.94
N SER A 303 19.98 -8.02 7.65
CA SER A 303 20.86 -7.57 6.54
C SER A 303 20.88 -6.05 6.36
N THR A 304 19.90 -5.34 6.93
CA THR A 304 19.79 -3.88 6.86
C THR A 304 19.37 -3.27 8.19
N ALA A 305 19.64 -1.99 8.39
CA ALA A 305 19.05 -1.20 9.46
C ALA A 305 18.78 0.23 9.00
N TYR A 306 17.67 0.79 9.47
CA TYR A 306 17.31 2.18 9.30
C TYR A 306 17.87 3.00 10.46
N ASN A 307 18.54 4.10 10.15
CA ASN A 307 18.97 5.11 11.10
C ASN A 307 18.05 6.33 10.96
N ILE A 308 17.27 6.61 11.99
CA ILE A 308 16.29 7.69 12.03
C ILE A 308 16.88 8.82 12.86
N VAL A 309 17.28 9.90 12.19
CA VAL A 309 18.00 11.03 12.78
C VAL A 309 17.09 12.26 12.80
N PRO A 310 16.93 12.98 13.92
CA PRO A 310 16.14 14.20 13.94
C PRO A 310 16.88 15.36 13.25
N ASP A 311 16.18 16.04 12.34
CA ASP A 311 16.56 17.32 11.74
C ASP A 311 15.55 18.40 12.15
N ILE A 312 15.47 18.62 13.46
CA ILE A 312 14.47 19.52 14.07
C ILE A 312 15.14 20.88 14.34
N PRO A 313 14.60 22.00 13.81
CA PRO A 313 15.12 23.32 14.11
C PRO A 313 15.07 23.63 15.61
N ILE A 314 16.19 24.08 16.18
CA ILE A 314 16.32 24.44 17.62
C ILE A 314 15.41 25.64 18.00
N SER A 315 14.89 26.35 17.00
CA SER A 315 14.09 27.56 17.13
C SER A 315 12.59 27.26 16.92
N SER A 316 11.86 26.98 17.99
CA SER A 316 10.48 27.47 18.14
C SER A 316 10.04 27.26 19.58
N LYS A 317 9.12 28.11 20.05
CA LYS A 317 8.33 27.87 21.25
C LYS A 317 7.54 26.58 21.01
N ILE A 318 8.13 25.43 21.33
CA ILE A 318 7.49 24.13 21.13
C ILE A 318 6.32 24.08 22.11
N SER A 319 5.12 24.32 21.56
CA SER A 319 3.85 24.00 22.20
C SER A 319 3.96 22.56 22.72
N ILE A 320 3.73 22.37 24.02
CA ILE A 320 3.83 21.08 24.68
C ILE A 320 2.84 20.13 23.98
N PHE A 321 3.33 19.28 23.09
CA PHE A 321 2.49 18.25 22.52
C PHE A 321 2.11 17.28 23.65
N PRO A 322 0.83 16.96 23.85
CA PRO A 322 0.45 16.00 24.86
C PRO A 322 0.94 14.62 24.40
N ASN A 323 2.06 14.15 24.95
CA ASN A 323 2.66 12.83 24.67
C ASN A 323 1.72 11.64 24.99
N GLN A 324 0.49 11.88 25.44
CA GLN A 324 -0.49 10.89 25.81
C GLN A 324 -1.66 10.80 24.83
N ILE A 325 -1.69 11.59 23.75
CA ILE A 325 -2.73 11.51 22.72
C ILE A 325 -2.15 10.83 21.47
N LEU A 326 -2.91 9.88 20.93
CA LEU A 326 -2.73 9.29 19.60
C LEU A 326 -3.74 9.95 18.66
N SER A 327 -3.27 10.74 17.71
CA SER A 327 -4.15 11.51 16.81
C SER A 327 -4.79 10.64 15.74
N MET A 328 -5.86 11.15 15.12
CA MET A 328 -6.47 10.49 13.95
C MET A 328 -5.47 10.32 12.80
N ARG A 329 -4.58 11.30 12.59
CA ARG A 329 -3.50 11.23 11.60
C ARG A 329 -2.58 10.02 11.81
N GLU A 330 -2.28 9.67 13.06
CA GLU A 330 -1.47 8.48 13.37
C GLU A 330 -2.28 7.19 13.22
N ILE A 331 -3.56 7.19 13.60
CA ILE A 331 -4.45 6.03 13.49
C ILE A 331 -4.63 5.62 12.02
N GLU A 332 -4.96 6.58 11.16
CA GLU A 332 -5.10 6.36 9.71
C GLU A 332 -3.82 5.80 9.09
N ALA A 333 -2.65 6.22 9.57
CA ALA A 333 -1.36 5.67 9.14
C ALA A 333 -1.23 4.18 9.44
N PHE A 334 -1.60 3.78 10.67
CA PHE A 334 -1.54 2.39 11.08
C PHE A 334 -2.53 1.54 10.32
N GLU A 335 -3.75 2.04 10.09
CA GLU A 335 -4.79 1.36 9.31
C GLU A 335 -4.36 1.19 7.85
N ASN A 336 -3.79 2.24 7.25
CA ASN A 336 -3.26 2.20 5.88
C ASN A 336 -2.09 1.23 5.75
N ASN A 337 -1.13 1.23 6.68
CA ASN A 337 -0.01 0.29 6.65
C ASN A 337 -0.47 -1.17 6.84
N GLN A 338 -1.39 -1.43 7.76
CA GLN A 338 -1.98 -2.77 7.92
C GLN A 338 -2.67 -3.22 6.63
N THR A 339 -3.39 -2.30 6.00
CA THR A 339 -4.09 -2.51 4.74
C THR A 339 -3.12 -2.85 3.60
N VAL A 340 -2.04 -2.08 3.44
CA VAL A 340 -1.01 -2.33 2.42
C VAL A 340 -0.35 -3.70 2.63
N LYS A 341 0.06 -4.01 3.87
CA LYS A 341 0.64 -5.32 4.21
C LYS A 341 -0.32 -6.49 3.93
N PHE A 342 -1.61 -6.28 4.21
CA PHE A 342 -2.64 -7.26 3.88
C PHE A 342 -2.73 -7.47 2.36
N ASP A 343 -2.80 -6.38 1.59
CA ASP A 343 -2.90 -6.44 0.12
C ASP A 343 -1.68 -7.12 -0.50
N GLU A 344 -0.48 -6.80 -0.02
CA GLU A 344 0.78 -7.47 -0.40
C GLU A 344 0.78 -8.97 -0.08
N LYS A 345 0.32 -9.34 1.11
CA LYS A 345 0.26 -10.75 1.54
C LYS A 345 -0.64 -11.57 0.61
N ILE A 346 -1.84 -11.07 0.30
CA ILE A 346 -2.77 -11.76 -0.60
C ILE A 346 -2.23 -11.76 -2.04
N ALA A 347 -1.62 -10.66 -2.51
CA ALA A 347 -0.98 -10.60 -3.82
C ALA A 347 0.11 -11.67 -3.99
N LEU A 348 0.97 -11.86 -2.98
CA LEU A 348 1.98 -12.92 -2.97
C LEU A 348 1.38 -14.32 -2.98
N GLN A 349 0.25 -14.54 -2.30
CA GLN A 349 -0.47 -15.81 -2.35
C GLN A 349 -1.03 -16.09 -3.74
N LEU A 350 -1.63 -15.09 -4.40
CA LEU A 350 -2.14 -15.23 -5.77
C LEU A 350 -1.02 -15.55 -6.77
N LEU A 351 0.13 -14.85 -6.65
CA LEU A 351 1.32 -15.12 -7.45
C LEU A 351 1.82 -16.56 -7.31
N LYS A 352 1.75 -17.12 -6.10
CA LYS A 352 2.15 -18.50 -5.84
C LYS A 352 1.14 -19.53 -6.36
N GLN A 353 -0.16 -19.22 -6.29
CA GLN A 353 -1.23 -20.14 -6.68
C GLN A 353 -1.38 -20.26 -8.20
N ASP A 354 -1.31 -19.13 -8.92
CA ASP A 354 -1.57 -19.10 -10.36
C ASP A 354 -0.57 -18.24 -11.15
N PRO A 355 0.75 -18.55 -11.07
CA PRO A 355 1.79 -17.78 -11.75
C PRO A 355 1.60 -17.74 -13.28
N ILE A 356 1.12 -18.85 -13.85
CA ILE A 356 0.90 -18.99 -15.30
C ILE A 356 -0.21 -18.07 -15.80
N TRP A 357 -1.29 -17.90 -15.02
CA TRP A 357 -2.37 -17.02 -15.43
C TRP A 357 -1.93 -15.56 -15.44
N LEU A 358 -1.21 -15.15 -14.39
CA LEU A 358 -0.75 -13.78 -14.21
C LEU A 358 0.34 -13.39 -15.23
N SER A 359 1.22 -14.33 -15.60
CA SER A 359 2.26 -14.09 -16.59
C SER A 359 1.72 -13.84 -18.01
N ARG A 360 0.58 -14.45 -18.39
CA ARG A 360 -0.08 -14.22 -19.69
C ARG A 360 -0.44 -12.75 -19.95
N PHE A 361 -0.65 -11.98 -18.88
CA PHE A 361 -1.02 -10.56 -18.94
C PHE A 361 0.13 -9.63 -18.56
N ASN A 362 1.37 -10.16 -18.41
CA ASN A 362 2.53 -9.40 -17.97
C ASN A 362 2.24 -8.62 -16.66
N ALA A 363 1.50 -9.24 -15.74
CA ALA A 363 1.03 -8.58 -14.53
C ALA A 363 2.21 -8.28 -13.60
N THR A 364 2.47 -7.00 -13.36
CA THR A 364 3.49 -6.58 -12.38
C THR A 364 3.02 -6.85 -10.95
N LYS A 365 3.95 -6.98 -10.00
CA LYS A 365 3.63 -7.13 -8.58
C LYS A 365 2.71 -5.99 -8.10
N ASP A 366 3.00 -4.76 -8.49
CA ASP A 366 2.22 -3.58 -8.11
C ASP A 366 0.81 -3.58 -8.73
N ALA A 367 0.67 -4.06 -9.97
CA ALA A 367 -0.65 -4.25 -10.57
C ALA A 367 -1.48 -5.27 -9.80
N ILE A 368 -0.87 -6.34 -9.29
CA ILE A 368 -1.55 -7.36 -8.48
C ILE A 368 -1.92 -6.81 -7.10
N ILE A 369 -1.04 -6.04 -6.45
CA ILE A 369 -1.36 -5.35 -5.19
C ILE A 369 -2.53 -4.38 -5.39
N SER A 370 -2.51 -3.58 -6.46
CA SER A 370 -3.60 -2.67 -6.82
C SER A 370 -4.90 -3.43 -7.10
N PHE A 371 -4.83 -4.60 -7.76
CA PHE A 371 -5.98 -5.46 -7.98
C PHE A 371 -6.59 -5.94 -6.66
N VAL A 372 -5.77 -6.45 -5.74
CA VAL A 372 -6.22 -6.90 -4.42
C VAL A 372 -6.85 -5.73 -3.64
N ALA A 373 -6.24 -4.56 -3.65
CA ALA A 373 -6.76 -3.37 -2.98
C ALA A 373 -8.16 -2.99 -3.49
N LYS A 374 -8.38 -3.04 -4.81
CA LYS A 374 -9.70 -2.79 -5.43
C LYS A 374 -10.73 -3.84 -5.01
N VAL A 375 -10.37 -5.12 -5.07
CA VAL A 375 -11.28 -6.20 -4.68
C VAL A 375 -11.61 -6.14 -3.18
N ARG A 376 -10.63 -5.86 -2.32
CA ARG A 376 -10.85 -5.67 -0.87
C ARG A 376 -11.79 -4.50 -0.60
N TYR A 377 -11.60 -3.36 -1.27
CA TYR A 377 -12.48 -2.20 -1.12
C TYR A 377 -13.93 -2.56 -1.47
N GLN A 378 -14.14 -3.34 -2.54
CA GLN A 378 -15.47 -3.86 -2.86
C GLN A 378 -15.98 -4.86 -1.82
N ALA A 379 -15.14 -5.81 -1.42
CA ALA A 379 -15.50 -6.85 -0.46
C ALA A 379 -15.99 -6.23 0.87
N GLN A 380 -15.34 -5.17 1.33
CA GLN A 380 -15.74 -4.44 2.54
C GLN A 380 -17.14 -3.83 2.41
N LYS A 381 -17.50 -3.29 1.24
CA LYS A 381 -18.86 -2.78 0.98
C LYS A 381 -19.92 -3.87 0.99
N GLU A 382 -19.54 -5.10 0.65
CA GLU A 382 -20.44 -6.26 0.60
C GLU A 382 -20.47 -7.08 1.90
N GLY A 383 -19.80 -6.59 2.94
CA GLY A 383 -19.79 -7.18 4.27
C GLY A 383 -18.81 -8.33 4.47
N TYR A 384 -17.82 -8.51 3.57
CA TYR A 384 -16.72 -9.42 3.82
C TYR A 384 -15.75 -8.81 4.85
N THR A 385 -15.49 -9.55 5.92
CA THR A 385 -14.65 -9.08 7.03
C THR A 385 -13.44 -9.97 7.29
N THR A 386 -13.46 -11.23 6.81
CA THR A 386 -12.34 -12.15 7.04
C THR A 386 -11.32 -12.13 5.89
N GLU A 387 -10.04 -12.36 6.25
CA GLU A 387 -8.95 -12.56 5.29
C GLU A 387 -9.27 -13.65 4.26
N ARG A 388 -9.83 -14.78 4.72
CA ARG A 388 -10.17 -15.92 3.84
C ARG A 388 -11.29 -15.58 2.86
N GLY A 389 -12.28 -14.79 3.28
CA GLY A 389 -13.36 -14.31 2.43
C GLY A 389 -12.83 -13.42 1.32
N ILE A 390 -12.04 -12.41 1.68
CA ILE A 390 -11.42 -11.48 0.73
C ILE A 390 -10.48 -12.22 -0.23
N ALA A 391 -9.66 -13.16 0.24
CA ALA A 391 -8.79 -13.97 -0.60
C ALA A 391 -9.58 -14.82 -1.61
N THR A 392 -10.69 -15.41 -1.17
CA THR A 392 -11.58 -16.19 -2.06
C THR A 392 -12.20 -15.29 -3.14
N LEU A 393 -12.61 -14.07 -2.76
CA LEU A 393 -13.14 -13.10 -3.71
C LEU A 393 -12.07 -12.66 -4.71
N CYS A 394 -10.85 -12.35 -4.25
CA CYS A 394 -9.72 -12.01 -5.14
C CYS A 394 -9.44 -13.12 -6.16
N TYR A 395 -9.44 -14.37 -5.70
CA TYR A 395 -9.26 -15.53 -6.58
C TYR A 395 -10.37 -15.61 -7.63
N ALA A 396 -11.64 -15.45 -7.23
CA ALA A 396 -12.75 -15.46 -8.18
C ALA A 396 -12.70 -14.28 -9.16
N SER A 397 -12.40 -13.08 -8.67
CA SER A 397 -12.29 -11.86 -9.48
C SER A 397 -11.16 -11.89 -10.49
N LEU A 398 -10.12 -12.70 -10.25
CA LEU A 398 -9.02 -12.90 -11.20
C LEU A 398 -9.51 -13.51 -12.52
N TYR A 399 -10.46 -14.44 -12.45
CA TYR A 399 -10.97 -15.17 -13.62
C TYR A 399 -12.32 -14.64 -14.14
N LEU A 400 -13.15 -14.14 -13.23
CA LEU A 400 -14.52 -13.75 -13.53
C LEU A 400 -14.70 -12.24 -13.71
N GLY A 401 -13.64 -11.46 -13.48
CA GLY A 401 -13.68 -10.00 -13.49
C GLY A 401 -13.91 -9.43 -12.09
N ILE A 402 -13.55 -8.17 -11.90
CA ILE A 402 -14.01 -7.42 -10.71
C ILE A 402 -15.53 -7.29 -10.85
N HIS A 403 -16.26 -7.26 -9.75
CA HIS A 403 -17.73 -7.14 -9.76
C HIS A 403 -18.48 -8.31 -10.45
N PHE A 404 -17.91 -9.50 -10.46
CA PHE A 404 -18.55 -10.67 -11.09
C PHE A 404 -19.87 -11.06 -10.41
N GLU A 405 -20.07 -10.68 -9.16
CA GLU A 405 -21.32 -10.85 -8.43
C GLU A 405 -22.51 -10.15 -9.10
N GLU A 406 -22.24 -9.11 -9.89
CA GLU A 406 -23.26 -8.39 -10.67
C GLU A 406 -23.52 -9.02 -12.06
N ASP A 407 -22.66 -9.95 -12.49
CA ASP A 407 -22.58 -10.43 -13.88
C ASP A 407 -23.80 -11.24 -14.30
N HIS A 408 -24.49 -10.76 -15.34
CA HIS A 408 -25.71 -11.37 -15.89
C HIS A 408 -25.49 -12.73 -16.56
N ARG A 409 -24.22 -13.13 -16.79
CA ARG A 409 -23.88 -14.52 -17.15
C ARG A 409 -24.25 -15.51 -16.03
N PHE A 410 -24.47 -15.03 -14.80
CA PHE A 410 -24.92 -15.84 -13.68
C PHE A 410 -26.43 -15.68 -13.43
N ASN A 411 -27.07 -16.79 -13.02
CA ASN A 411 -28.49 -16.78 -12.71
C ASN A 411 -28.80 -15.85 -11.51
N LYS A 412 -30.04 -15.35 -11.46
CA LYS A 412 -30.50 -14.40 -10.44
C LYS A 412 -30.27 -14.90 -9.01
N LYS A 413 -30.54 -16.18 -8.73
CA LYS A 413 -30.38 -16.77 -7.38
C LYS A 413 -28.92 -16.71 -6.91
N THR A 414 -27.97 -17.01 -7.80
CA THR A 414 -26.54 -16.88 -7.50
C THR A 414 -26.18 -15.45 -7.14
N ARG A 415 -26.56 -14.47 -7.96
CA ARG A 415 -26.26 -13.05 -7.70
C ARG A 415 -26.86 -12.57 -6.37
N GLU A 416 -28.10 -12.99 -6.08
CA GLU A 416 -28.74 -12.67 -4.81
C GLU A 416 -28.01 -13.22 -3.59
N ILE A 417 -27.43 -14.41 -3.68
CA ILE A 417 -26.63 -14.99 -2.58
C ILE A 417 -25.37 -14.17 -2.36
N LEU A 418 -24.65 -13.81 -3.43
CA LEU A 418 -23.38 -13.10 -3.32
C LEU A 418 -23.56 -11.66 -2.79
N MET A 419 -24.63 -10.97 -3.20
CA MET A 419 -24.79 -9.53 -2.93
C MET A 419 -25.62 -9.18 -1.70
N LYS A 420 -26.63 -9.97 -1.32
CA LYS A 420 -27.56 -9.55 -0.24
C LYS A 420 -26.93 -9.78 1.14
N GLU A 421 -27.06 -8.79 2.02
CA GLU A 421 -26.57 -8.82 3.42
C GLU A 421 -27.16 -9.95 4.27
N LYS A 422 -28.36 -10.44 3.91
CA LYS A 422 -29.03 -11.52 4.65
C LYS A 422 -28.28 -12.85 4.64
N TYR A 423 -27.30 -13.03 3.75
CA TYR A 423 -26.48 -14.24 3.66
C TYR A 423 -25.14 -14.01 4.35
N SER A 424 -24.72 -14.99 5.14
CA SER A 424 -23.44 -14.98 5.85
C SER A 424 -22.26 -15.05 4.89
N GLU A 425 -21.10 -14.59 5.36
CA GLU A 425 -19.85 -14.67 4.60
C GLU A 425 -19.50 -16.11 4.18
N SER A 426 -19.82 -17.10 5.03
CA SER A 426 -19.59 -18.52 4.72
C SER A 426 -20.46 -19.02 3.57
N GLU A 427 -21.76 -18.65 3.55
CA GLU A 427 -22.68 -19.01 2.47
C GLU A 427 -22.26 -18.38 1.14
N LYS A 428 -21.84 -17.10 1.18
CA LYS A 428 -21.32 -16.40 -0.01
C LYS A 428 -20.08 -17.12 -0.56
N LYS A 429 -19.13 -17.46 0.31
CA LYS A 429 -17.90 -18.18 -0.05
C LYS A 429 -18.18 -19.55 -0.67
N GLU A 430 -19.06 -20.34 -0.04
CA GLU A 430 -19.43 -21.65 -0.57
C GLU A 430 -20.04 -21.53 -1.97
N LYS A 431 -20.86 -20.48 -2.20
CA LYS A 431 -21.41 -20.19 -3.51
C LYS A 431 -20.34 -19.82 -4.54
N ILE A 432 -19.33 -19.04 -4.16
CA ILE A 432 -18.19 -18.71 -5.04
C ILE A 432 -17.43 -19.98 -5.44
N ILE A 433 -17.15 -20.86 -4.48
CA ILE A 433 -16.46 -22.14 -4.75
C ILE A 433 -17.28 -23.00 -5.70
N GLU A 434 -18.59 -23.15 -5.44
CA GLU A 434 -19.49 -23.90 -6.33
C GLU A 434 -19.49 -23.33 -7.75
N LEU A 435 -19.47 -22.01 -7.90
CA LEU A 435 -19.41 -21.36 -9.21
C LEU A 435 -18.09 -21.65 -9.94
N LEU A 436 -16.98 -21.54 -9.24
CA LEU A 436 -15.65 -21.82 -9.80
C LEU A 436 -15.55 -23.30 -10.21
N ASP A 437 -16.00 -24.22 -9.37
CA ASP A 437 -15.98 -25.66 -9.66
C ASP A 437 -16.89 -26.02 -10.81
N ARG A 438 -18.09 -25.43 -10.88
CA ARG A 438 -18.99 -25.63 -12.03
C ARG A 438 -18.35 -25.12 -13.32
N LYS A 439 -17.71 -23.94 -13.29
CA LYS A 439 -17.03 -23.38 -14.46
C LYS A 439 -15.79 -24.17 -14.86
N LYS A 440 -15.05 -24.73 -13.90
CA LYS A 440 -13.99 -25.72 -14.16
C LYS A 440 -14.55 -26.96 -14.86
N LYS A 441 -15.66 -27.52 -14.37
CA LYS A 441 -16.35 -28.70 -14.99
C LYS A 441 -16.94 -28.40 -16.38
N GLU A 442 -17.43 -27.19 -16.62
CA GLU A 442 -17.86 -26.72 -17.96
C GLU A 442 -16.66 -26.53 -18.92
N ASN A 443 -15.43 -26.89 -18.49
CA ASN A 443 -14.17 -26.63 -19.17
C ASN A 443 -13.95 -25.16 -19.51
N PHE A 444 -14.70 -24.23 -18.91
CA PHE A 444 -14.66 -22.82 -19.24
C PHE A 444 -13.26 -22.23 -19.05
N PHE A 445 -12.61 -22.64 -17.95
CA PHE A 445 -11.25 -22.24 -17.57
C PHE A 445 -10.15 -23.20 -18.06
N SER A 446 -10.50 -24.21 -18.87
CA SER A 446 -9.46 -25.03 -19.50
C SER A 446 -8.72 -24.18 -20.53
N ASP A 447 -7.40 -24.38 -20.64
CA ASP A 447 -6.59 -23.72 -21.66
C ASP A 447 -7.19 -23.84 -23.06
N ASN A 448 -7.72 -25.01 -23.41
CA ASN A 448 -8.33 -25.26 -24.71
C ASN A 448 -9.61 -24.42 -24.94
N SER A 449 -10.40 -24.15 -23.90
CA SER A 449 -11.60 -23.31 -23.98
C SER A 449 -11.27 -21.83 -24.12
N ILE A 450 -10.26 -21.36 -23.37
CA ILE A 450 -9.80 -19.97 -23.43
C ILE A 450 -9.14 -19.72 -24.79
N GLU A 451 -8.25 -20.60 -25.23
CA GLU A 451 -7.62 -20.55 -26.54
C GLU A 451 -8.67 -20.55 -27.66
N LYS A 452 -9.70 -21.39 -27.57
CA LYS A 452 -10.80 -21.39 -28.54
C LYS A 452 -11.51 -20.05 -28.61
N LYS A 453 -11.86 -19.46 -27.45
CA LYS A 453 -12.52 -18.15 -27.39
C LYS A 453 -11.62 -17.03 -27.91
N ILE A 454 -10.33 -17.06 -27.58
CA ILE A 454 -9.37 -16.10 -28.11
C ILE A 454 -9.25 -16.24 -29.64
N LYS A 455 -9.19 -17.47 -30.17
CA LYS A 455 -9.20 -17.71 -31.63
C LYS A 455 -10.48 -17.20 -32.30
N GLU A 456 -11.63 -17.32 -31.67
CA GLU A 456 -12.89 -16.72 -32.15
C GLU A 456 -12.82 -15.17 -32.19
N ILE A 457 -12.20 -14.55 -31.18
CA ILE A 457 -11.97 -13.09 -31.15
C ILE A 457 -10.95 -12.68 -32.22
N LEU A 458 -9.86 -13.43 -32.40
CA LEU A 458 -8.85 -13.17 -33.43
C LEU A 458 -9.45 -13.26 -34.84
N SER A 459 -10.23 -14.31 -35.12
CA SER A 459 -10.94 -14.47 -36.40
C SER A 459 -11.87 -13.29 -36.70
N PHE A 460 -12.57 -12.77 -35.68
CA PHE A 460 -13.39 -11.55 -35.82
C PHE A 460 -12.55 -10.31 -36.17
N ILE A 461 -11.40 -10.13 -35.50
CA ILE A 461 -10.51 -8.99 -35.74
C ILE A 461 -9.93 -9.05 -37.16
N GLU A 462 -9.62 -10.25 -37.66
CA GLU A 462 -8.96 -10.49 -38.94
C GLU A 462 -9.91 -10.49 -40.14
N THR A 463 -11.14 -11.00 -40.02
CA THR A 463 -12.04 -11.24 -41.17
C THR A 463 -13.14 -10.18 -41.36
N GLU A 464 -13.21 -9.16 -40.51
CA GLU A 464 -14.24 -8.10 -40.51
C GLU A 464 -15.71 -8.56 -40.45
N ASN A 465 -15.98 -9.84 -40.22
CA ASN A 465 -17.34 -10.37 -40.20
C ASN A 465 -18.10 -9.99 -38.92
N ASP A 466 -19.40 -9.70 -39.05
CA ASP A 466 -20.31 -9.63 -37.91
C ASP A 466 -20.57 -11.04 -37.37
N ILE A 467 -19.68 -11.48 -36.46
CA ILE A 467 -19.90 -12.73 -35.73
C ILE A 467 -20.79 -12.41 -34.53
N SER A 468 -22.03 -12.91 -34.56
CA SER A 468 -22.97 -12.90 -33.44
C SER A 468 -22.29 -13.44 -32.17
N PRO A 469 -22.35 -12.74 -31.02
CA PRO A 469 -21.72 -13.22 -29.79
C PRO A 469 -22.21 -14.63 -29.45
N ALA A 470 -21.27 -15.58 -29.34
CA ALA A 470 -21.56 -17.00 -29.26
C ALA A 470 -22.63 -17.33 -28.19
N ASP A 471 -23.80 -17.80 -28.67
CA ASP A 471 -24.98 -18.19 -27.89
C ASP A 471 -24.69 -19.14 -26.71
N LYS A 472 -23.57 -19.87 -26.74
CA LYS A 472 -23.21 -20.85 -25.71
C LYS A 472 -22.64 -20.24 -24.43
N THR A 473 -21.98 -19.06 -24.47
CA THR A 473 -21.46 -18.42 -23.24
C THR A 473 -22.55 -17.61 -22.52
N ALA A 474 -23.59 -17.22 -23.25
CA ALA A 474 -24.72 -16.41 -22.79
C ALA A 474 -25.95 -17.23 -22.36
N SER A 475 -25.81 -18.55 -22.12
CA SER A 475 -26.95 -19.47 -21.90
C SER A 475 -27.94 -19.08 -20.78
N TYR A 476 -27.53 -18.17 -19.89
CA TYR A 476 -28.35 -17.60 -18.82
C TYR A 476 -28.91 -16.20 -19.12
N MET A 477 -28.39 -15.47 -20.09
CA MET A 477 -28.91 -14.19 -20.60
C MET A 477 -30.02 -14.47 -21.62
N ARG A 478 -31.14 -15.03 -21.14
CA ARG A 478 -32.27 -15.44 -22.00
C ARG A 478 -33.19 -14.27 -22.38
N LYS A 479 -33.06 -13.14 -21.69
CA LYS A 479 -33.88 -11.95 -21.88
C LYS A 479 -33.07 -10.85 -22.55
N ILE A 480 -33.71 -10.11 -23.45
CA ILE A 480 -33.09 -9.00 -24.18
C ILE A 480 -32.57 -7.94 -23.20
N GLU A 481 -33.30 -7.68 -22.12
CA GLU A 481 -32.93 -6.70 -21.10
C GLU A 481 -31.62 -7.08 -20.36
N ASP A 482 -31.39 -8.38 -20.11
CA ASP A 482 -30.16 -8.86 -19.47
C ASP A 482 -28.94 -8.67 -20.39
N ILE A 483 -29.12 -8.88 -21.70
CA ILE A 483 -28.07 -8.69 -22.72
C ILE A 483 -27.71 -7.21 -22.84
N GLU A 484 -28.71 -6.33 -22.91
CA GLU A 484 -28.50 -4.88 -22.99
C GLU A 484 -27.81 -4.34 -21.73
N SER A 485 -28.25 -4.80 -20.55
CA SER A 485 -27.64 -4.44 -19.26
C SER A 485 -26.18 -4.88 -19.20
N PHE A 486 -25.87 -6.11 -19.60
CA PHE A 486 -24.50 -6.62 -19.67
C PHE A 486 -23.62 -5.80 -20.62
N LYS A 487 -24.11 -5.49 -21.83
CA LYS A 487 -23.38 -4.66 -22.79
C LYS A 487 -23.09 -3.27 -22.22
N LYS A 488 -24.12 -2.60 -21.68
CA LYS A 488 -23.98 -1.26 -21.10
C LYS A 488 -22.93 -1.21 -19.98
N LYS A 489 -22.99 -2.17 -19.05
CA LYS A 489 -22.02 -2.27 -17.95
C LYS A 489 -20.61 -2.62 -18.44
N SER A 490 -20.48 -3.56 -19.36
CA SER A 490 -19.18 -3.90 -19.95
C SER A 490 -18.50 -2.68 -20.61
N LEU A 491 -19.30 -1.83 -21.28
CA LEU A 491 -18.81 -0.62 -21.93
C LEU A 491 -18.53 0.52 -20.94
N SER A 492 -19.27 0.64 -19.83
CA SER A 492 -19.04 1.69 -18.84
C SER A 492 -17.68 1.60 -18.16
N CYS A 493 -17.02 0.44 -18.23
CA CYS A 493 -15.69 0.20 -17.68
C CYS A 493 -14.56 0.75 -18.55
N PHE A 494 -14.90 1.24 -19.75
CA PHE A 494 -13.95 1.71 -20.76
C PHE A 494 -14.23 3.16 -21.11
N ASP A 495 -13.22 4.00 -21.00
CA ASP A 495 -13.28 5.40 -21.44
C ASP A 495 -13.08 5.46 -22.97
N PHE A 496 -14.20 5.50 -23.68
CA PHE A 496 -14.23 5.66 -25.13
C PHE A 496 -14.16 7.13 -25.51
N LYS A 497 -12.97 7.73 -25.51
CA LYS A 497 -12.79 9.10 -26.04
C LYS A 497 -13.12 9.13 -27.55
N ASN A 498 -14.16 9.86 -27.93
CA ASN A 498 -14.59 10.39 -29.24
C ASN A 498 -14.22 9.74 -30.60
N GLN A 499 -13.71 8.51 -30.66
CA GLN A 499 -13.50 7.75 -31.89
C GLN A 499 -13.73 6.24 -31.67
N THR A 500 -14.94 5.88 -31.24
CA THR A 500 -15.35 4.47 -31.18
C THR A 500 -15.93 4.00 -32.49
N THR A 501 -15.27 3.02 -33.10
CA THR A 501 -15.88 2.23 -34.16
C THR A 501 -16.77 1.14 -33.53
N PRO A 502 -17.89 0.76 -34.16
CA PRO A 502 -18.69 -0.41 -33.73
C PRO A 502 -17.86 -1.68 -33.54
N LYS A 503 -16.79 -1.84 -34.32
CA LYS A 503 -15.82 -2.94 -34.23
C LYS A 503 -15.04 -2.93 -32.90
N LYS A 504 -14.59 -1.77 -32.40
CA LYS A 504 -13.94 -1.64 -31.07
C LYS A 504 -14.91 -2.02 -29.94
N ILE A 505 -16.15 -1.52 -30.01
CA ILE A 505 -17.22 -1.81 -29.04
C ILE A 505 -17.51 -3.32 -28.98
N ASN A 506 -17.68 -3.95 -30.14
CA ASN A 506 -17.92 -5.40 -30.22
C ASN A 506 -16.74 -6.22 -29.67
N THR A 507 -15.50 -5.75 -29.86
CA THR A 507 -14.31 -6.39 -29.29
C THR A 507 -14.32 -6.33 -27.76
N VAL A 508 -14.65 -5.17 -27.17
CA VAL A 508 -14.77 -5.02 -25.70
C VAL A 508 -15.86 -5.95 -25.14
N ILE A 509 -17.02 -6.03 -25.80
CA ILE A 509 -18.11 -6.93 -25.38
C ILE A 509 -17.65 -8.40 -25.43
N LYS A 510 -16.93 -8.81 -26.49
CA LYS A 510 -16.41 -10.18 -26.62
C LYS A 510 -15.35 -10.52 -25.58
N ILE A 511 -14.44 -9.59 -25.28
CA ILE A 511 -13.47 -9.77 -24.19
C ILE A 511 -14.20 -9.88 -22.85
N SER A 512 -15.27 -9.10 -22.65
CA SER A 512 -16.10 -9.18 -21.43
C SER A 512 -16.82 -10.52 -21.29
N LEU A 513 -17.16 -11.20 -22.40
CA LEU A 513 -17.69 -12.57 -22.34
C LEU A 513 -16.62 -13.58 -21.86
N LEU A 514 -15.35 -13.32 -22.15
CA LEU A 514 -14.22 -14.16 -21.75
C LEU A 514 -13.80 -13.89 -20.30
N LEU A 515 -13.41 -12.66 -19.99
CA LEU A 515 -12.81 -12.24 -18.73
C LEU A 515 -13.83 -11.77 -17.69
N GLY A 516 -15.07 -11.56 -18.12
CA GLY A 516 -16.18 -11.08 -17.30
C GLY A 516 -16.44 -9.59 -17.36
N MET A 517 -17.57 -9.22 -16.77
CA MET A 517 -17.98 -7.82 -16.65
C MET A 517 -16.92 -7.07 -15.82
N TYR A 518 -16.64 -5.81 -16.14
CA TYR A 518 -15.64 -4.98 -15.45
C TYR A 518 -14.17 -5.42 -15.52
N TRP A 519 -13.79 -6.28 -16.46
CA TRP A 519 -12.36 -6.56 -16.71
C TRP A 519 -11.56 -5.28 -17.01
N GLY A 520 -12.17 -4.24 -17.58
CA GLY A 520 -11.53 -2.94 -17.82
C GLY A 520 -11.02 -2.22 -16.57
N GLU A 521 -11.67 -2.43 -15.43
CA GLU A 521 -11.28 -1.80 -14.16
C GLU A 521 -10.13 -2.54 -13.47
N ASN A 522 -9.89 -3.79 -13.87
CA ASN A 522 -8.84 -4.60 -13.30
C ASN A 522 -7.46 -4.15 -13.83
N PRO A 523 -6.51 -3.78 -12.95
CA PRO A 523 -5.19 -3.28 -13.34
C PRO A 523 -4.32 -4.35 -14.02
N ILE A 524 -4.61 -5.64 -13.84
CA ILE A 524 -3.88 -6.76 -14.48
C ILE A 524 -3.94 -6.67 -16.01
N TYR A 525 -5.07 -6.22 -16.58
CA TYR A 525 -5.27 -6.21 -18.03
C TYR A 525 -4.75 -4.94 -18.72
N HIS A 526 -3.78 -4.24 -18.13
CA HIS A 526 -3.32 -2.94 -18.60
C HIS A 526 -2.91 -2.91 -20.08
N GLU A 527 -2.06 -3.84 -20.52
CA GLU A 527 -1.60 -3.90 -21.93
C GLU A 527 -2.77 -4.10 -22.90
N LEU A 528 -3.71 -4.99 -22.58
CA LEU A 528 -4.88 -5.25 -23.41
C LEU A 528 -5.78 -4.01 -23.52
N LYS A 529 -5.88 -3.21 -22.47
CA LYS A 529 -6.64 -1.94 -22.48
C LYS A 529 -5.96 -0.90 -23.37
N LEU A 530 -4.65 -0.73 -23.25
CA LEU A 530 -3.87 0.15 -24.12
C LEU A 530 -3.98 -0.27 -25.60
N ALA A 531 -3.92 -1.57 -25.87
CA ALA A 531 -4.08 -2.11 -27.21
C ALA A 531 -5.42 -1.75 -27.85
N ILE A 532 -6.53 -1.76 -27.09
CA ILE A 532 -7.85 -1.35 -27.61
C ILE A 532 -7.91 0.15 -27.92
N LEU A 533 -7.24 0.96 -27.10
CA LEU A 533 -7.22 2.42 -27.24
C LEU A 533 -6.27 2.91 -28.34
N SER A 534 -5.35 2.07 -28.82
CA SER A 534 -4.38 2.48 -29.83
C SER A 534 -5.01 2.83 -31.19
N ASN A 535 -4.25 3.58 -31.99
CA ASN A 535 -4.62 3.88 -33.38
C ASN A 535 -4.62 2.62 -34.26
N ASN A 536 -3.74 1.66 -33.98
CA ASN A 536 -3.65 0.39 -34.68
C ASN A 536 -4.23 -0.79 -33.87
N TRP A 537 -5.38 -0.53 -33.22
CA TRP A 537 -5.95 -1.41 -32.22
C TRP A 537 -6.12 -2.87 -32.65
N ARG A 538 -6.40 -3.13 -33.94
CA ARG A 538 -6.58 -4.50 -34.43
C ARG A 538 -5.29 -5.30 -34.29
N VAL A 539 -4.18 -4.72 -34.74
CA VAL A 539 -2.87 -5.36 -34.70
C VAL A 539 -2.42 -5.51 -33.25
N ASP A 540 -2.60 -4.47 -32.43
CA ASP A 540 -2.13 -4.48 -31.05
C ASP A 540 -2.96 -5.41 -30.16
N VAL A 541 -4.29 -5.46 -30.35
CA VAL A 541 -5.17 -6.40 -29.65
C VAL A 541 -4.89 -7.82 -30.10
N ALA A 542 -4.73 -8.07 -31.41
CA ALA A 542 -4.38 -9.39 -31.91
C ALA A 542 -3.04 -9.86 -31.35
N ARG A 543 -2.02 -8.99 -31.29
CA ARG A 543 -0.72 -9.29 -30.67
C ARG A 543 -0.87 -9.64 -29.18
N SER A 544 -1.63 -8.84 -28.43
CA SER A 544 -1.86 -9.07 -27.00
C SER A 544 -2.59 -10.39 -26.75
N LEU A 545 -3.62 -10.68 -27.55
CA LEU A 545 -4.39 -11.92 -27.49
C LEU A 545 -3.58 -13.15 -27.90
N ARG A 546 -2.73 -13.04 -28.94
CA ARG A 546 -1.82 -14.12 -29.35
C ARG A 546 -0.79 -14.43 -28.25
N ARG A 547 -0.24 -13.41 -27.58
CA ARG A 547 0.67 -13.61 -26.43
C ARG A 547 0.02 -14.43 -25.31
N ILE A 548 -1.26 -14.17 -25.00
CA ILE A 548 -2.02 -14.94 -24.01
C ILE A 548 -2.09 -16.44 -24.39
N ILE A 549 -2.09 -16.77 -25.68
CA ILE A 549 -2.02 -18.16 -26.20
C ILE A 549 -0.58 -18.69 -26.21
N GLU A 550 0.37 -17.90 -26.74
CA GLU A 550 1.76 -18.27 -27.03
C GLU A 550 2.64 -18.49 -25.80
N THR A 551 2.27 -17.92 -24.64
CA THR A 551 2.96 -18.14 -23.35
C THR A 551 3.07 -19.64 -22.98
N LYS A 552 2.36 -20.53 -23.69
CA LYS A 552 2.44 -21.99 -23.58
C LYS A 552 3.52 -22.66 -24.44
N GLN A 553 3.92 -22.06 -25.55
CA GLN A 553 4.75 -22.73 -26.55
C GLN A 553 6.21 -22.82 -26.09
N THR A 554 6.69 -21.79 -25.39
CA THR A 554 8.02 -21.74 -24.77
C THR A 554 8.19 -22.77 -23.65
N GLU A 555 7.12 -23.19 -22.96
CA GLU A 555 7.19 -24.19 -21.89
C GLU A 555 6.95 -25.64 -22.35
N ARG A 556 6.15 -25.88 -23.40
CA ARG A 556 6.10 -27.23 -24.00
C ARG A 556 7.47 -27.67 -24.50
N GLU A 557 8.27 -26.74 -25.02
CA GLU A 557 9.65 -26.99 -25.39
C GLU A 557 10.54 -27.17 -24.15
N ASN A 558 10.44 -26.32 -23.11
CA ASN A 558 11.27 -26.46 -21.91
C ASN A 558 10.98 -27.71 -21.05
N VAL A 559 9.76 -28.27 -21.09
CA VAL A 559 9.40 -29.53 -20.41
C VAL A 559 9.73 -30.78 -21.25
N LEU A 560 9.94 -30.63 -22.56
CA LEU A 560 10.46 -31.71 -23.43
C LEU A 560 12.00 -31.81 -23.42
N TRP A 561 12.69 -30.81 -22.85
CA TRP A 561 14.15 -30.73 -22.73
C TRP A 561 14.66 -30.80 -21.27
N ALA A 562 13.78 -31.04 -20.30
CA ALA A 562 14.09 -31.34 -18.89
C ALA A 562 13.54 -32.72 -18.52
#